data_AF-A0A291T9K8-F1
#
_entry.id   AF-A0A291T9K8-F1
#
_cell.length_a   1.000
_cell.length_b   1.000
_cell.length_c   1.000
_cell.angle_alpha   90.00
_cell.angle_beta   90.00
_cell.angle_gamma   90.00
#
_symmetry.space_group_name_H-M   'P 1'
#
loop_
_entity.id
_entity.type
_entity.pdbx_description
1 polymer ?
#
loop_
_entity_poly.entity_id
_entity_poly.type
_entity_poly.pdbx_seq_one_letter_code
_entity_poly.pdbx_strand_id
1 'polypeptide(L)'
;MTDYKTVKAWFQQCRDGAAAVKAQKQKIQRIRDAAEKCTQSLNGMPTGGSSGDKVGDAVARLDAEERELKQMEQRLALLKMNATCRAYTGAVDPETVRQGDCIRMFYIESKHQPAIVEALGLCENSEVSKIIRRGCERLALLWDTLE
;
A
#
# COMPACT_ATOMS: atom_id res chain seq x y z
N MET A 1 -15.83 8.47 -22.00
CA MET A 1 -15.96 7.09 -21.48
C MET A 1 -14.60 6.65 -21.00
N THR A 2 -14.48 6.41 -19.70
CA THR A 2 -13.22 5.97 -19.08
C THR A 2 -12.83 4.56 -19.59
N ASP A 3 -11.54 4.33 -19.85
CA ASP A 3 -11.01 3.00 -20.24
C ASP A 3 -10.76 2.12 -19.01
N TYR A 4 -10.94 0.80 -19.13
CA TYR A 4 -10.69 -0.15 -18.04
C TYR A 4 -9.23 -0.14 -17.57
N LYS A 5 -8.28 0.23 -18.44
CA LYS A 5 -6.87 0.40 -18.06
C LYS A 5 -6.69 1.57 -17.08
N THR A 6 -7.47 2.65 -17.25
CA THR A 6 -7.48 3.78 -16.32
C THR A 6 -8.03 3.35 -14.96
N VAL A 7 -9.13 2.60 -14.94
CA VAL A 7 -9.69 2.02 -13.71
C VAL A 7 -8.67 1.12 -13.01
N LYS A 8 -8.03 0.23 -13.77
CA LYS A 8 -6.99 -0.67 -13.26
C LYS A 8 -5.81 0.12 -12.66
N ALA A 9 -5.32 1.14 -13.35
CA ALA A 9 -4.23 2.00 -12.89
C ALA A 9 -4.61 2.77 -11.62
N TRP A 10 -5.88 3.19 -11.49
CA TRP A 10 -6.37 3.84 -10.29
C TRP A 10 -6.33 2.90 -9.08
N PHE A 11 -6.81 1.66 -9.22
CA PHE A 11 -6.70 0.66 -8.14
C PHE A 11 -5.26 0.27 -7.82
N GLN A 12 -4.37 0.27 -8.83
CA GLN A 12 -2.95 -0.02 -8.64
C GLN A 12 -2.29 0.92 -7.61
N GLN A 13 -2.77 2.16 -7.48
CA GLN A 13 -2.29 3.11 -6.46
C GLN A 13 -2.40 2.56 -5.03
N CYS A 14 -3.37 1.69 -4.73
CA CYS A 14 -3.47 1.05 -3.41
C CYS A 14 -2.27 0.13 -3.12
N ARG A 15 -1.82 -0.65 -4.12
CA ARG A 15 -0.66 -1.55 -3.97
C ARG A 15 0.63 -0.76 -3.92
N ASP A 16 0.76 0.23 -4.79
CA ASP A 16 1.95 1.07 -4.87
C ASP A 16 2.11 1.87 -3.57
N GLY A 17 1.02 2.43 -3.04
CA GLY A 17 1.00 3.09 -1.74
C GLY A 17 1.35 2.15 -0.58
N ALA A 18 0.85 0.91 -0.59
CA ALA A 18 1.22 -0.09 0.43
C ALA A 18 2.71 -0.45 0.37
N ALA A 19 3.27 -0.59 -0.84
CA ALA A 19 4.69 -0.82 -1.04
C ALA A 19 5.54 0.37 -0.57
N ALA A 20 5.10 1.60 -0.87
CA ALA A 20 5.77 2.83 -0.43
C ALA A 20 5.77 2.97 1.10
N VAL A 21 4.63 2.72 1.77
CA VAL A 21 4.55 2.71 3.24
C VAL A 21 5.50 1.66 3.83
N LYS A 22 5.56 0.47 3.25
CA LYS A 22 6.49 -0.58 3.70
C LYS A 22 7.95 -0.15 3.54
N ALA A 23 8.30 0.44 2.40
CA ALA A 23 9.65 0.96 2.16
C ALA A 23 10.03 2.08 3.14
N GLN A 24 9.09 2.98 3.45
CA GLN A 24 9.29 4.06 4.42
C GLN A 24 9.52 3.52 5.84
N LYS A 25 8.75 2.52 6.28
CA LYS A 25 9.00 1.82 7.56
C LYS A 25 10.39 1.19 7.62
N GLN A 26 10.83 0.55 6.53
CA GLN A 26 12.17 -0.02 6.45
C GLN A 26 13.26 1.06 6.49
N LYS A 27 13.03 2.22 5.85
CA LYS A 27 13.95 3.36 5.90
C LYS A 27 14.12 3.88 7.32
N ILE A 28 13.02 4.11 8.05
CA ILE A 28 13.04 4.53 9.45
C ILE A 28 13.80 3.52 10.31
N GLN A 29 13.54 2.22 10.15
CA GLN A 29 14.25 1.19 10.91
C GLN A 29 15.76 1.22 10.66
N ARG A 30 16.20 1.38 9.41
CA ARG A 30 17.64 1.48 9.10
C ARG A 30 18.29 2.70 9.76
N ILE A 31 17.58 3.83 9.84
CA ILE A 31 18.10 5.04 10.51
C ILE A 31 18.22 4.78 12.02
N ARG A 32 17.23 4.12 12.64
CA ARG A 32 17.28 3.71 14.05
C ARG A 32 18.46 2.77 14.32
N ASP A 33 18.60 1.71 13.52
CA ASP A 33 19.70 0.74 13.65
C ASP A 33 21.08 1.41 13.51
N ALA A 34 21.21 2.41 12.64
CA ALA A 34 22.45 3.18 12.47
C ALA A 34 22.75 4.07 13.68
N ALA A 35 21.74 4.73 14.25
CA ALA A 35 21.89 5.56 15.44
C ALA A 35 22.27 4.72 16.68
N GLU A 36 21.67 3.54 16.84
CA GLU A 36 22.01 2.60 17.91
C GLU A 36 23.47 2.12 17.81
N LYS A 37 23.94 1.75 16.61
CA LYS A 37 25.34 1.36 16.39
C LYS A 37 26.32 2.48 16.72
N CYS A 38 26.02 3.71 16.29
CA CYS A 38 26.84 4.88 16.65
C CYS A 38 26.93 5.06 18.16
N THR A 39 25.85 4.78 18.90
CA THR A 39 25.81 4.91 20.37
C THR A 39 26.59 3.79 21.06
N GLN A 40 26.51 2.55 20.56
CA GLN A 40 27.26 1.42 21.11
C GLN A 40 28.78 1.54 20.91
N SER A 41 29.24 2.10 19.79
CA SER A 41 30.66 2.39 19.56
C SER A 41 31.23 3.44 20.54
N LEU A 42 30.39 4.20 21.26
CA LEU A 42 30.83 5.19 22.25
C LEU A 42 31.15 4.59 23.62
N ASN A 43 30.76 3.35 23.92
CA ASN A 43 31.07 2.69 25.21
C ASN A 43 32.53 2.19 25.33
N GLY A 44 33.35 2.37 24.29
CA GLY A 44 34.79 2.14 24.31
C GLY A 44 35.57 3.45 24.22
N MET A 45 35.87 4.08 25.37
CA MET A 45 36.81 5.19 25.60
C MET A 45 36.78 6.41 24.62
N PRO A 46 36.30 7.61 25.05
CA PRO A 46 36.10 8.74 24.14
C PRO A 46 37.35 9.65 24.02
N THR A 47 37.90 9.78 22.82
CA THR A 47 38.70 10.95 22.42
C THR A 47 37.85 11.93 21.62
N GLY A 48 37.52 13.07 22.23
CA GLY A 48 37.36 14.38 21.59
C GLY A 48 36.28 14.59 20.51
N GLY A 49 35.17 15.22 20.92
CA GLY A 49 34.44 16.27 20.17
C GLY A 49 34.01 16.02 18.72
N SER A 50 32.72 15.69 18.51
CA SER A 50 31.92 15.86 17.27
C SER A 50 30.63 15.00 17.30
N SER A 51 30.53 14.03 18.20
CA SER A 51 29.50 12.99 18.15
C SER A 51 28.10 13.41 18.62
N GLY A 52 27.97 14.43 19.48
CA GLY A 52 26.67 14.93 19.96
C GLY A 52 25.80 15.52 18.84
N ASP A 53 26.42 16.30 17.94
CA ASP A 53 25.74 16.91 16.79
C ASP A 53 25.20 15.86 15.81
N LYS A 54 25.90 14.73 15.66
CA LYS A 54 25.51 13.63 14.77
C LYS A 54 24.28 12.88 15.28
N VAL A 55 24.15 12.72 16.60
CA VAL A 55 22.98 12.08 17.21
C VAL A 55 21.77 13.02 17.14
N GLY A 56 21.96 14.33 17.40
CA GLY A 56 20.91 15.33 17.23
C GLY A 56 20.35 15.41 15.81
N ASP A 57 21.23 15.41 14.80
CA ASP A 57 20.83 15.37 13.38
C ASP A 57 20.06 14.09 13.02
N ALA A 58 20.49 12.94 13.53
CA ALA A 58 19.80 11.67 13.33
C ALA A 58 18.38 11.66 13.93
N VAL A 59 18.19 12.24 15.11
CA VAL A 59 16.87 12.36 15.76
C VAL A 59 15.94 13.28 14.98
N ALA A 60 16.42 14.47 14.58
CA ALA A 60 15.61 15.39 13.77
C ALA A 60 15.18 14.77 12.42
N ARG A 61 16.07 13.98 11.80
CA ARG A 61 15.76 13.21 10.60
C ARG A 61 14.72 12.13 10.87
N LEU A 62 14.83 11.37 11.96
CA LEU A 62 13.81 10.37 12.33
C LEU A 62 12.43 11.00 12.50
N ASP A 63 12.33 12.13 13.20
CA ASP A 63 11.06 12.84 13.41
C ASP A 63 10.42 13.30 12.10
N ALA A 64 11.21 13.68 11.10
CA ALA A 64 10.71 14.06 9.78
C ALA A 64 10.16 12.84 9.03
N GLU A 65 10.91 11.73 9.03
CA GLU A 65 10.54 10.49 8.33
C GLU A 65 9.30 9.82 8.95
N GLU A 66 9.15 9.89 10.28
CA GLU A 66 7.97 9.40 11.00
C GLU A 66 6.72 10.24 10.71
N ARG A 67 6.87 11.57 10.62
CA ARG A 67 5.78 12.46 10.19
C ARG A 67 5.35 12.16 8.77
N GLU A 68 6.30 11.95 7.86
CA GLU A 68 6.01 11.55 6.48
C GLU A 68 5.27 10.19 6.44
N LEU A 69 5.76 9.19 7.19
CA LEU A 69 5.12 7.88 7.28
C LEU A 69 3.65 8.00 7.71
N LYS A 70 3.36 8.80 8.74
CA LYS A 70 1.99 9.02 9.22
C LYS A 70 1.10 9.61 8.13
N GLN A 71 1.60 10.58 7.36
CA GLN A 71 0.85 11.16 6.24
C GLN A 71 0.61 10.14 5.12
N MET A 72 1.61 9.31 4.79
CA MET A 72 1.47 8.25 3.80
C MET A 72 0.42 7.21 4.21
N GLU A 73 0.43 6.80 5.48
CA GLU A 73 -0.56 5.86 6.04
C GLU A 73 -1.97 6.42 6.00
N GLN A 74 -2.16 7.70 6.35
CA GLN A 74 -3.45 8.37 6.27
C GLN A 74 -3.98 8.47 4.83
N ARG A 75 -3.13 8.87 3.88
CA ARG A 75 -3.48 8.93 2.45
C ARG A 75 -3.86 7.54 1.93
N LEU A 76 -3.09 6.51 2.29
CA LEU A 76 -3.38 5.14 1.89
C LEU A 76 -4.69 4.63 2.51
N ALA A 77 -4.99 4.97 3.77
CA ALA A 77 -6.24 4.57 4.41
C ALA A 77 -7.46 5.17 3.70
N LEU A 78 -7.42 6.47 3.38
CA LEU A 78 -8.48 7.14 2.61
C LEU A 78 -8.63 6.54 1.20
N LEU A 79 -7.51 6.30 0.52
CA LEU A 79 -7.53 5.66 -0.80
C LEU A 79 -8.14 4.26 -0.75
N LYS A 80 -7.78 3.44 0.25
CA LYS A 80 -8.36 2.09 0.43
C LYS A 80 -9.84 2.12 0.74
N MET A 81 -10.30 3.09 1.53
CA MET A 81 -11.73 3.27 1.83
C MET A 81 -12.50 3.58 0.54
N ASN A 82 -12.06 4.59 -0.22
CA ASN A 82 -12.69 4.96 -1.49
C ASN A 82 -12.63 3.79 -2.51
N ALA A 83 -11.49 3.13 -2.61
CA ALA A 83 -11.34 1.97 -3.49
C ALA A 83 -12.28 0.83 -3.13
N THR A 84 -12.54 0.59 -1.84
CA THR A 84 -13.47 -0.45 -1.41
C THR A 84 -14.89 -0.13 -1.88
N CYS A 85 -15.34 1.11 -1.67
CA CYS A 85 -16.66 1.55 -2.16
C CYS A 85 -16.77 1.41 -3.69
N ARG A 86 -15.76 1.86 -4.43
CA ARG A 86 -15.74 1.77 -5.91
C ARG A 86 -15.74 0.32 -6.41
N ALA A 87 -15.01 -0.58 -5.76
CA ALA A 87 -14.92 -1.99 -6.18
C ALA A 87 -16.29 -2.70 -6.21
N TYR A 88 -17.20 -2.34 -5.31
CA TYR A 88 -18.53 -2.93 -5.21
C TYR A 88 -19.64 -2.06 -5.83
N THR A 89 -19.32 -0.92 -6.44
CA THR A 89 -20.37 -0.09 -7.05
C THR A 89 -21.09 -0.85 -8.15
N GLY A 90 -22.42 -0.81 -8.14
CA GLY A 90 -23.27 -1.51 -9.11
C GLY A 90 -23.21 -3.04 -8.99
N ALA A 91 -22.69 -3.58 -7.88
CA ALA A 91 -22.77 -5.01 -7.59
C ALA A 91 -24.20 -5.36 -7.15
N VAL A 92 -24.84 -6.28 -7.88
CA VAL A 92 -26.25 -6.66 -7.69
C VAL A 92 -26.45 -8.17 -7.67
N ASP A 93 -25.45 -8.93 -8.11
CA ASP A 93 -25.50 -10.38 -8.28
C ASP A 93 -24.17 -11.03 -7.84
N PRO A 94 -24.14 -12.37 -7.65
CA PRO A 94 -22.94 -13.05 -7.15
C PRO A 94 -21.68 -12.85 -8.00
N GLU A 95 -21.80 -12.69 -9.33
CA GLU A 95 -20.65 -12.50 -10.20
C GLU A 95 -20.09 -11.08 -10.05
N THR A 96 -20.95 -10.07 -9.97
CA THR A 96 -20.49 -8.68 -9.74
C THR A 96 -19.93 -8.47 -8.33
N VAL A 97 -20.42 -9.20 -7.33
CA VAL A 97 -19.80 -9.25 -5.99
C VAL A 97 -18.43 -9.92 -6.05
N ARG A 98 -18.31 -11.06 -6.73
CA ARG A 98 -17.03 -11.78 -6.91
C ARG A 98 -15.98 -10.92 -7.60
N GLN A 99 -16.39 -10.10 -8.58
CA GLN A 99 -15.50 -9.10 -9.20
C GLN A 99 -14.97 -8.09 -8.17
N GLY A 100 -15.85 -7.55 -7.33
CA GLY A 100 -15.47 -6.65 -6.24
C GLY A 100 -14.52 -7.30 -5.24
N ASP A 101 -14.77 -8.55 -4.83
CA ASP A 101 -13.89 -9.31 -3.95
C ASP A 101 -12.50 -9.51 -4.54
N CYS A 102 -12.40 -9.94 -5.79
CA CYS A 102 -11.12 -10.09 -6.48
C CYS A 102 -10.34 -8.76 -6.54
N ILE A 103 -11.01 -7.64 -6.87
CA ILE A 103 -10.39 -6.31 -6.90
C ILE A 103 -9.91 -5.88 -5.51
N ARG A 104 -10.76 -6.02 -4.48
CA ARG A 104 -10.43 -5.68 -3.09
C ARG A 104 -9.24 -6.48 -2.61
N MET A 105 -9.29 -7.80 -2.71
CA MET A 105 -8.24 -8.66 -2.20
C MET A 105 -6.92 -8.43 -2.95
N PHE A 106 -6.96 -8.24 -4.27
CA PHE A 106 -5.75 -8.02 -5.05
C PHE A 106 -5.16 -6.62 -4.86
N TYR A 107 -5.94 -5.55 -5.02
CA TYR A 107 -5.38 -4.19 -5.00
C TYR A 107 -5.35 -3.56 -3.61
N ILE A 108 -6.42 -3.73 -2.83
CA ILE A 108 -6.62 -3.00 -1.57
C ILE A 108 -5.92 -3.74 -0.41
N GLU A 109 -6.05 -5.06 -0.37
CA GLU A 109 -5.39 -5.92 0.62
C GLU A 109 -4.00 -6.37 0.17
N SER A 110 -3.62 -6.08 -1.07
CA SER A 110 -2.32 -6.44 -1.64
C SER A 110 -2.03 -7.95 -1.64
N LYS A 111 -3.06 -8.81 -1.65
CA LYS A 111 -2.89 -10.26 -1.73
C LYS A 111 -2.34 -10.68 -3.09
N HIS A 112 -1.65 -11.82 -3.11
CA HIS A 112 -1.23 -12.48 -4.34
C HIS A 112 -2.33 -13.42 -4.82
N GLN A 113 -2.34 -13.73 -6.12
CA GLN A 113 -3.40 -14.54 -6.73
C GLN A 113 -3.64 -15.89 -6.05
N PRO A 114 -2.62 -16.66 -5.60
CA PRO A 114 -2.86 -17.93 -4.92
C PRO A 114 -3.72 -17.79 -3.65
N ALA A 115 -3.47 -16.76 -2.84
CA ALA A 115 -4.26 -16.50 -1.63
C ALA A 115 -5.70 -16.05 -1.95
N ILE A 116 -5.94 -15.47 -3.12
CA ILE A 116 -7.28 -15.09 -3.58
C ILE A 116 -8.03 -16.30 -4.10
N VAL A 117 -7.35 -17.16 -4.86
CA VAL A 117 -7.88 -18.43 -5.35
C VAL A 117 -8.37 -19.28 -4.18
N GLU A 118 -7.53 -19.46 -3.16
CA GLU A 118 -7.89 -20.20 -1.94
C GLU A 118 -9.08 -19.56 -1.23
N ALA A 119 -9.05 -18.25 -1.00
CA ALA A 119 -10.08 -17.57 -0.22
C ALA A 119 -11.46 -17.50 -0.91
N LEU A 120 -11.50 -17.50 -2.24
CA LEU A 120 -12.74 -17.41 -3.03
C LEU A 120 -13.15 -18.74 -3.67
N GLY A 121 -12.38 -19.81 -3.44
CA GLY A 121 -12.64 -21.13 -4.02
C GLY A 121 -12.55 -21.16 -5.56
N LEU A 122 -11.63 -20.39 -6.14
CA LEU A 122 -11.42 -20.36 -7.59
C LEU A 122 -10.54 -21.55 -8.04
N CYS A 123 -10.54 -21.85 -9.34
CA CYS A 123 -9.80 -22.99 -9.85
C CYS A 123 -8.32 -22.66 -10.13
N GLU A 124 -8.02 -21.46 -10.59
CA GLU A 124 -6.68 -21.10 -11.06
C GLU A 124 -6.34 -19.60 -10.89
N ASN A 125 -5.04 -19.28 -10.85
CA ASN A 125 -4.55 -17.90 -10.74
C ASN A 125 -4.99 -17.02 -11.92
N SER A 126 -5.07 -17.57 -13.13
CA SER A 126 -5.53 -16.85 -14.32
C SER A 126 -7.00 -16.44 -14.23
N GLU A 127 -7.81 -17.15 -13.46
CA GLU A 127 -9.21 -16.81 -13.21
C GLU A 127 -9.32 -15.49 -12.47
N VAL A 128 -8.47 -15.26 -11.46
CA VAL A 128 -8.38 -13.97 -10.74
C VAL A 128 -8.15 -12.82 -11.71
N SER A 129 -7.18 -12.95 -12.64
CA SER A 129 -6.90 -11.93 -13.65
C SER A 129 -8.10 -11.66 -14.57
N LYS A 130 -8.81 -12.70 -14.99
CA LYS A 130 -10.00 -12.61 -15.85
C LYS A 130 -11.14 -11.88 -15.12
N ILE A 131 -11.40 -12.25 -13.86
CA ILE A 131 -12.44 -11.63 -13.02
C ILE A 131 -12.11 -10.16 -12.75
N ILE A 132 -10.87 -9.84 -12.37
CA ILE A 132 -10.43 -8.45 -12.16
C ILE A 132 -10.62 -7.62 -13.43
N ARG A 133 -10.23 -8.15 -14.59
CA ARG A 133 -10.40 -7.44 -15.87
C ARG A 133 -11.86 -7.13 -16.15
N ARG A 134 -12.75 -8.12 -16.05
CA ARG A 134 -14.20 -7.94 -16.24
C ARG A 134 -14.78 -6.94 -15.24
N GLY A 135 -14.35 -7.00 -13.98
CA GLY A 135 -14.72 -6.03 -12.96
C GLY A 135 -14.30 -4.60 -13.32
N CYS A 136 -13.06 -4.40 -13.76
CA CYS A 136 -12.59 -3.08 -14.21
C CYS A 136 -13.32 -2.60 -15.47
N GLU A 137 -13.61 -3.48 -16.43
CA GLU A 137 -14.39 -3.15 -17.63
C GLU A 137 -15.80 -2.68 -17.24
N ARG A 138 -16.45 -3.38 -16.31
CA ARG A 138 -17.75 -2.98 -15.75
C ARG A 138 -17.69 -1.63 -15.05
N LEU A 139 -16.73 -1.44 -14.15
CA LEU A 139 -16.56 -0.19 -13.42
C LEU A 139 -16.21 0.99 -14.32
N ALA A 140 -15.53 0.75 -15.45
CA ALA A 140 -15.22 1.78 -16.43
C ALA A 140 -16.49 2.41 -17.05
N LEU A 141 -17.56 1.61 -17.21
CA LEU A 141 -18.87 2.08 -17.69
C LEU A 141 -19.58 2.99 -16.68
N LEU A 142 -19.25 2.84 -15.39
CA LEU A 142 -19.85 3.59 -14.29
C LEU A 142 -18.91 4.68 -13.76
N TRP A 143 -17.70 4.80 -14.33
CA TRP A 143 -16.61 5.52 -13.67
C TRP A 143 -16.89 7.00 -13.45
N ASP A 144 -17.52 7.62 -14.44
CA ASP A 144 -17.83 9.05 -14.43
C ASP A 144 -19.01 9.36 -13.49
N THR A 145 -19.73 8.34 -13.00
CA THR A 145 -20.79 8.47 -11.99
C THR A 145 -20.31 8.17 -10.56
N LEU A 146 -19.03 7.80 -10.39
CA LEU A 146 -18.42 7.55 -9.09
C LEU A 146 -17.85 8.86 -8.55
N GLU A 147 -18.61 9.54 -7.69
CA GLU A 147 -18.11 10.65 -6.86
C GLU A 147 -17.11 10.13 -5.81
#